data_AF-A0A661ZKV3-F1
#
_entry.id   AF-A0A661ZKV3-F1
#
_cell.length_a   1.000
_cell.length_b   1.000
_cell.length_c   1.000
_cell.angle_alpha   90.00
_cell.angle_beta   90.00
_cell.angle_gamma   90.00
#
_symmetry.space_group_name_H-M   'P 1'
#
loop_
_entity.id
_entity.type
_entity.pdbx_description
1 polymer ?
#
loop_
_entity_poly.entity_id
_entity_poly.type
_entity_poly.pdbx_seq_one_letter_code
_entity_poly.pdbx_strand_id
1 'polypeptide(L)'
;MTFNPDGDPSGPTDGFPGSLFITGHDRMPYGELPNGSQFTEISIPVPVKSNNLSDLPQAAFLQSFHDAAQGLFSSLDEIPRIGIQYLNKTATGPKIHIAWGQHFQDDPSTQIPSHAWIDPYLSAPNPQGTWYIGNQSLYSVNGYMFEIPASWADVYASGRYLATGRFRDGGWSGKGPALFAYCPWIDESGTPAPSGAHLEETVLLLYESSLNTDDVVERSLNGYQHADEWEGGAWITTTTGKSAVLFAGTKGTGEKYWYGYLNPTNPEYPCVDTEFVEQFIVCRQADGTPCPEEDLTGCEGHSDYRGW
;
A
#
# COMPACT_ATOMS: atom_id res chain seq x y z
N MET A 1 1.11 -8.49 0.06
CA MET A 1 1.75 -9.83 0.13
C MET A 1 3.05 -9.73 0.90
N THR A 2 3.54 -10.81 1.51
CA THR A 2 4.86 -10.83 2.18
C THR A 2 5.51 -12.21 2.15
N PHE A 3 6.84 -12.25 2.12
CA PHE A 3 7.63 -13.49 2.11
C PHE A 3 7.94 -13.99 3.51
N ASN A 4 7.74 -15.29 3.73
CA ASN A 4 8.17 -16.01 4.92
C ASN A 4 9.34 -16.96 4.54
N PRO A 5 10.58 -16.65 4.96
CA PRO A 5 11.75 -17.45 4.61
C PRO A 5 11.76 -18.85 5.22
N ASP A 6 11.04 -19.05 6.33
CA ASP A 6 10.94 -20.33 7.03
C ASP A 6 9.71 -21.14 6.59
N GLY A 7 8.97 -20.63 5.59
CA GLY A 7 7.80 -21.26 5.01
C GLY A 7 8.13 -22.52 4.19
N ASP A 8 7.10 -23.33 3.95
CA ASP A 8 7.21 -24.61 3.23
C ASP A 8 8.36 -25.54 3.70
N PRO A 9 8.53 -25.78 5.02
CA PRO A 9 9.66 -26.54 5.53
C PRO A 9 9.63 -28.04 5.14
N SER A 10 8.46 -28.51 4.70
CA SER A 10 8.24 -29.88 4.20
C SER A 10 8.25 -29.97 2.67
N GLY A 11 8.52 -28.84 2.00
CA GLY A 11 8.54 -28.73 0.55
C GLY A 11 9.73 -29.45 -0.09
N PRO A 12 9.69 -29.66 -1.42
CA PRO A 12 10.81 -30.22 -2.16
C PRO A 12 12.09 -29.38 -2.03
N THR A 13 13.26 -30.02 -2.08
CA THR A 13 14.55 -29.31 -2.17
C THR A 13 14.80 -28.84 -3.62
N ASP A 14 14.02 -27.86 -4.07
CA ASP A 14 13.99 -27.41 -5.46
C ASP A 14 14.69 -26.07 -5.72
N GLY A 15 15.20 -25.43 -4.66
CA GLY A 15 15.91 -24.15 -4.71
C GLY A 15 15.00 -22.92 -4.55
N PHE A 16 13.71 -23.10 -4.28
CA PHE A 16 12.73 -22.04 -4.08
C PHE A 16 12.09 -22.14 -2.68
N PRO A 17 12.88 -22.02 -1.60
CA PRO A 17 12.38 -22.17 -0.24
C PRO A 17 11.45 -21.04 0.17
N GLY A 18 10.69 -21.27 1.23
CA GLY A 18 9.81 -20.29 1.84
C GLY A 18 8.39 -20.33 1.28
N SER A 19 7.59 -19.36 1.72
CA SER A 19 6.19 -19.23 1.34
C SER A 19 5.79 -17.76 1.22
N LEU A 20 4.58 -17.52 0.72
CA LEU A 20 4.00 -16.19 0.66
C LEU A 20 2.72 -16.13 1.48
N PHE A 21 2.63 -15.14 2.37
CA PHE A 21 1.35 -14.70 2.90
C PHE A 21 0.73 -13.69 1.95
N ILE A 22 -0.55 -13.89 1.64
CA ILE A 22 -1.34 -13.00 0.79
C ILE A 22 -2.72 -12.76 1.40
N THR A 23 -3.38 -11.70 0.94
CA THR A 23 -4.80 -11.45 1.20
C THR A 23 -5.62 -11.86 -0.03
N GLY A 24 -6.84 -12.35 0.20
CA GLY A 24 -7.81 -12.66 -0.85
C GLY A 24 -8.43 -11.40 -1.46
N HIS A 25 -9.48 -11.59 -2.25
CA HIS A 25 -10.28 -10.49 -2.80
C HIS A 25 -10.72 -9.51 -1.71
N ASP A 26 -10.92 -8.25 -2.05
CA ASP A 26 -11.38 -7.26 -1.07
C ASP A 26 -12.76 -7.61 -0.50
N ARG A 27 -12.95 -7.24 0.77
CA ARG A 27 -14.24 -7.36 1.44
C ARG A 27 -15.24 -6.38 0.83
N MET A 28 -16.44 -6.88 0.56
CA MET A 28 -17.59 -6.10 0.10
C MET A 28 -18.76 -6.29 1.09
N PRO A 29 -18.92 -5.45 2.12
CA PRO A 29 -19.84 -5.67 3.25
C PRO A 29 -21.30 -5.87 2.85
N TYR A 30 -21.71 -5.22 1.77
CA TYR A 30 -23.08 -5.23 1.26
C TYR A 30 -23.19 -5.94 -0.11
N GLY A 31 -22.13 -6.65 -0.52
CA GLY A 31 -22.05 -7.33 -1.81
C GLY A 31 -22.01 -8.86 -1.69
N GLU A 32 -21.63 -9.51 -2.79
CA GLU A 32 -21.54 -10.98 -2.89
C GLU A 32 -20.36 -11.58 -2.08
N LEU A 33 -19.46 -10.71 -1.61
CA LEU A 33 -18.18 -11.06 -1.00
C LEU A 33 -17.99 -10.43 0.40
N PRO A 34 -18.93 -10.65 1.35
CA PRO A 34 -18.89 -10.00 2.68
C PRO A 34 -17.74 -10.46 3.56
N ASN A 35 -17.12 -11.60 3.23
CA ASN A 35 -16.03 -12.22 3.98
C ASN A 35 -14.69 -12.13 3.23
N GLY A 36 -14.47 -11.06 2.46
CA GLY A 36 -13.19 -10.83 1.78
C GLY A 36 -12.06 -10.42 2.72
N SER A 37 -10.93 -10.03 2.14
CA SER A 37 -9.71 -9.61 2.82
C SER A 37 -9.14 -10.66 3.79
N GLN A 38 -9.46 -11.94 3.54
CA GLN A 38 -8.95 -13.08 4.29
C GLN A 38 -7.48 -13.35 3.97
N PHE A 39 -6.75 -13.89 4.93
CA PHE A 39 -5.33 -14.20 4.83
C PHE A 39 -5.14 -15.66 4.48
N THR A 40 -4.15 -15.98 3.66
CA THR A 40 -3.75 -17.35 3.33
C THR A 40 -2.23 -17.42 3.18
N GLU A 41 -1.67 -18.61 3.35
CA GLU A 41 -0.26 -18.89 3.08
C GLU A 41 -0.18 -19.87 1.89
N ILE A 42 0.63 -19.52 0.90
CA ILE A 42 0.81 -20.33 -0.31
C ILE A 42 2.28 -20.71 -0.52
N SER A 43 2.50 -21.86 -1.15
CA SER A 43 3.84 -22.30 -1.57
C SER A 43 4.38 -21.46 -2.73
N ILE A 44 5.69 -21.50 -2.93
CA ILE A 44 6.34 -20.91 -4.11
C ILE A 44 6.69 -22.04 -5.08
N PRO A 45 6.01 -22.18 -6.23
CA PRO A 45 6.31 -23.24 -7.17
C PRO A 45 7.62 -22.98 -7.93
N VAL A 46 8.31 -24.05 -8.32
CA VAL A 46 9.51 -23.99 -9.18
C VAL A 46 9.18 -23.33 -10.52
N PRO A 47 9.76 -22.17 -10.86
CA PRO A 47 9.50 -21.50 -12.12
C PRO A 47 9.93 -22.37 -13.30
N VAL A 48 9.09 -22.39 -14.34
CA VAL A 48 9.37 -23.07 -15.61
C VAL A 48 9.49 -22.05 -16.73
N LYS A 49 10.35 -22.33 -17.70
CA LYS A 49 10.41 -21.55 -18.93
C LYS A 49 9.42 -22.11 -19.94
N SER A 50 8.23 -21.52 -20.01
CA SER A 50 7.24 -21.84 -21.04
C SER A 50 6.56 -20.58 -21.56
N ASN A 51 6.04 -20.68 -22.78
CA ASN A 51 5.14 -19.72 -23.41
C ASN A 51 3.68 -20.21 -23.44
N ASN A 52 3.39 -21.42 -22.94
CA ASN A 52 2.02 -21.90 -22.77
C ASN A 52 1.57 -21.70 -21.33
N LEU A 53 0.41 -21.08 -21.16
CA LEU A 53 -0.16 -20.82 -19.84
C LEU A 53 -0.40 -22.12 -19.04
N SER A 54 -0.77 -23.22 -19.72
CA SER A 54 -1.03 -24.52 -19.09
C SER A 54 0.21 -25.20 -18.50
N ASP A 55 1.40 -24.76 -18.90
CA ASP A 55 2.65 -25.33 -18.39
C ASP A 55 3.09 -24.62 -17.10
N LEU A 56 2.52 -23.44 -16.79
CA LEU A 56 2.90 -22.67 -15.63
C LEU A 56 2.44 -23.40 -14.35
N PRO A 57 3.35 -23.61 -13.39
CA PRO A 57 3.01 -24.29 -12.15
C PRO A 57 2.14 -23.38 -11.28
N GLN A 58 1.29 -24.00 -10.47
CA GLN A 58 0.37 -23.32 -9.57
C GLN A 58 0.84 -23.47 -8.13
N ALA A 59 0.78 -22.38 -7.36
CA ALA A 59 1.00 -22.41 -5.93
C ALA A 59 -0.09 -23.23 -5.22
N ALA A 60 0.28 -23.91 -4.14
CA ALA A 60 -0.66 -24.66 -3.30
C ALA A 60 -0.89 -23.92 -1.97
N PHE A 61 -2.06 -24.12 -1.37
CA PHE A 61 -2.32 -23.62 -0.01
C PHE A 61 -1.51 -24.42 1.01
N LEU A 62 -0.71 -23.72 1.80
CA LEU A 62 -0.09 -24.24 3.02
C LEU A 62 -1.01 -23.99 4.23
N GLN A 63 -1.68 -22.85 4.23
CA GLN A 63 -2.80 -22.53 5.12
C GLN A 63 -3.94 -21.97 4.27
N SER A 64 -5.16 -22.48 4.43
CA SER A 64 -6.34 -21.98 3.72
C SER A 64 -6.66 -20.51 4.08
N PHE A 65 -7.66 -19.93 3.44
CA PHE A 65 -8.12 -18.60 3.82
C PHE A 65 -8.70 -18.57 5.25
N HIS A 66 -8.30 -17.57 6.02
CA HIS A 66 -8.79 -17.29 7.37
C HIS A 66 -9.04 -15.80 7.55
N ASP A 67 -10.08 -15.43 8.31
CA ASP A 67 -10.22 -14.08 8.87
C ASP A 67 -9.20 -13.91 10.01
N ALA A 68 -7.94 -13.70 9.62
CA ALA A 68 -6.84 -13.64 10.57
C ALA A 68 -6.81 -12.31 11.35
N ALA A 69 -7.39 -11.25 10.79
CA ALA A 69 -7.56 -9.97 11.46
C ALA A 69 -8.71 -9.99 12.50
N GLN A 70 -9.54 -11.04 12.52
CA GLN A 70 -10.62 -11.26 13.50
C GLN A 70 -11.51 -10.03 13.74
N GLY A 71 -11.85 -9.32 12.67
CA GLY A 71 -12.72 -8.15 12.71
C GLY A 71 -12.11 -6.83 13.23
N LEU A 72 -10.79 -6.75 13.48
CA LEU A 72 -10.11 -5.53 13.96
C LEU A 72 -10.42 -4.27 13.13
N PHE A 73 -10.62 -4.43 11.82
CA PHE A 73 -10.84 -3.33 10.87
C PHE A 73 -12.23 -3.39 10.24
N SER A 74 -13.21 -3.92 10.96
CA SER A 74 -14.53 -4.19 10.40
C SER A 74 -15.26 -2.96 9.87
N SER A 75 -14.94 -1.75 10.34
CA SER A 75 -15.47 -0.48 9.85
C SER A 75 -14.69 0.17 8.70
N LEU A 76 -13.56 -0.42 8.27
CA LEU A 76 -12.78 0.03 7.12
C LEU A 76 -13.04 -0.89 5.93
N ASP A 77 -14.08 -0.59 5.18
CA ASP A 77 -14.63 -1.48 4.15
C ASP A 77 -14.93 -0.84 2.79
N GLU A 78 -14.78 0.47 2.67
CA GLU A 78 -14.96 1.19 1.41
C GLU A 78 -13.68 1.14 0.55
N ILE A 79 -13.57 0.12 -0.32
CA ILE A 79 -12.38 -0.12 -1.16
C ILE A 79 -11.12 -0.22 -0.24
N PRO A 80 -11.00 -1.32 0.52
CA PRO A 80 -9.90 -1.51 1.47
C PRO A 80 -8.52 -1.33 0.84
N ARG A 81 -7.58 -0.81 1.63
CA ARG A 81 -6.14 -0.77 1.31
C ARG A 81 -5.40 -1.56 2.36
N ILE A 82 -4.67 -2.59 1.94
CA ILE A 82 -4.08 -3.56 2.87
C ILE A 82 -2.59 -3.78 2.56
N GLY A 83 -1.75 -3.33 3.48
CA GLY A 83 -0.33 -3.67 3.51
C GLY A 83 -0.06 -4.78 4.52
N ILE A 84 0.80 -5.75 4.17
CA ILE A 84 1.25 -6.78 5.12
C ILE A 84 2.76 -6.97 5.02
N GLN A 85 3.42 -7.21 6.16
CA GLN A 85 4.84 -7.51 6.23
C GLN A 85 5.13 -8.58 7.28
N TYR A 86 5.76 -9.67 6.88
CA TYR A 86 6.30 -10.69 7.78
C TYR A 86 7.60 -10.17 8.37
N LEU A 87 7.75 -10.29 9.68
CA LEU A 87 8.97 -9.91 10.36
C LEU A 87 9.22 -10.89 11.51
N ASN A 88 10.44 -11.44 11.56
CA ASN A 88 10.88 -12.32 12.64
C ASN A 88 12.02 -11.65 13.41
N LYS A 89 11.72 -11.19 14.63
CA LYS A 89 12.71 -10.57 15.52
C LYS A 89 12.83 -11.39 16.79
N THR A 90 14.03 -11.41 17.38
CA THR A 90 14.27 -12.08 18.66
C THR A 90 13.29 -11.64 19.76
N ALA A 91 12.90 -10.36 19.77
CA ALA A 91 11.99 -9.80 20.77
C ALA A 91 10.56 -10.37 20.68
N THR A 92 10.01 -10.48 19.45
CA THR A 92 8.59 -10.79 19.24
C THR A 92 8.34 -12.20 18.67
N GLY A 93 9.39 -12.87 18.21
CA GLY A 93 9.27 -14.01 17.30
C GLY A 93 8.72 -13.59 15.93
N PRO A 94 8.22 -14.55 15.13
CA PRO A 94 7.63 -14.25 13.83
C PRO A 94 6.25 -13.60 14.00
N LYS A 95 5.99 -12.58 13.20
CA LYS A 95 4.72 -11.84 13.15
C LYS A 95 4.40 -11.46 11.71
N ILE A 96 3.12 -11.30 11.40
CA ILE A 96 2.65 -10.61 10.19
C ILE A 96 2.09 -9.28 10.66
N HIS A 97 2.78 -8.20 10.33
CA HIS A 97 2.29 -6.85 10.56
C HIS A 97 1.30 -6.46 9.47
N ILE A 98 0.31 -5.67 9.86
CA ILE A 98 -0.84 -5.29 9.03
C ILE A 98 -0.97 -3.78 9.06
N ALA A 99 -1.18 -3.18 7.91
CA ALA A 99 -1.70 -1.84 7.74
C ALA A 99 -3.02 -1.93 6.98
N TRP A 100 -4.05 -1.27 7.48
CA TRP A 100 -5.40 -1.32 6.93
C TRP A 100 -5.99 0.08 6.81
N GLY A 101 -6.38 0.44 5.60
CA GLY A 101 -7.06 1.68 5.25
C GLY A 101 -8.26 1.43 4.35
N GLN A 102 -8.85 2.52 3.88
CA GLN A 102 -9.90 2.50 2.87
C GLN A 102 -9.82 3.75 1.98
N HIS A 103 -10.62 3.84 0.91
CA HIS A 103 -10.49 4.90 -0.08
C HIS A 103 -10.74 6.31 0.48
N PHE A 104 -11.85 6.53 1.20
CA PHE A 104 -12.11 7.75 1.97
C PHE A 104 -11.99 7.49 3.46
N GLN A 105 -11.18 8.29 4.15
CA GLN A 105 -10.96 8.19 5.59
C GLN A 105 -11.10 9.53 6.30
N ASP A 106 -11.86 10.46 5.75
CA ASP A 106 -12.10 11.79 6.33
C ASP A 106 -13.27 11.82 7.32
N ASP A 107 -14.19 10.85 7.24
CA ASP A 107 -15.29 10.72 8.21
C ASP A 107 -14.76 10.32 9.61
N PRO A 108 -15.22 10.96 10.70
CA PRO A 108 -14.79 10.63 12.06
C PRO A 108 -14.91 9.15 12.45
N SER A 109 -15.86 8.40 11.90
CA SER A 109 -16.02 6.96 12.17
C SER A 109 -14.93 6.08 11.52
N THR A 110 -14.20 6.63 10.55
CA THR A 110 -13.13 5.96 9.79
C THR A 110 -11.73 6.42 10.20
N GLN A 111 -11.66 7.45 11.06
CA GLN A 111 -10.46 7.98 11.71
C GLN A 111 -10.08 7.11 12.92
N ILE A 112 -9.80 5.83 12.66
CA ILE A 112 -9.45 4.82 13.67
C ILE A 112 -8.02 4.28 13.46
N PRO A 113 -7.41 3.60 14.46
CA PRO A 113 -6.05 3.11 14.31
C PRO A 113 -5.97 2.03 13.23
N SER A 114 -4.96 2.14 12.34
CA SER A 114 -4.86 1.37 11.10
C SER A 114 -3.88 0.20 11.13
N HIS A 115 -3.04 0.09 12.17
CA HIS A 115 -1.95 -0.88 12.21
C HIS A 115 -2.18 -1.96 13.26
N ALA A 116 -1.79 -3.19 12.95
CA ALA A 116 -1.87 -4.34 13.86
C ALA A 116 -0.75 -5.34 13.56
N TRP A 117 -0.68 -6.41 14.34
CA TRP A 117 0.03 -7.62 13.91
C TRP A 117 -0.76 -8.86 14.29
N ILE A 118 -0.42 -9.99 13.66
CA ILE A 118 -0.91 -11.33 13.97
C ILE A 118 0.25 -12.32 14.04
N ASP A 119 0.04 -13.44 14.72
CA ASP A 119 0.86 -14.63 14.62
C ASP A 119 0.68 -15.30 13.24
N PRO A 120 1.75 -15.88 12.64
CA PRO A 120 1.68 -16.45 11.28
C PRO A 120 0.81 -17.71 11.13
N TYR A 121 0.37 -18.32 12.24
CA TYR A 121 -0.54 -19.47 12.20
C TYR A 121 -1.98 -18.96 12.10
N LEU A 122 -2.49 -18.86 10.89
CA LEU A 122 -3.68 -18.08 10.52
C LEU A 122 -4.98 -18.60 11.16
N SER A 123 -5.01 -19.87 11.57
CA SER A 123 -6.15 -20.45 12.30
C SER A 123 -6.18 -20.10 13.80
N ALA A 124 -5.06 -19.63 14.36
CA ALA A 124 -4.96 -19.06 15.70
C ALA A 124 -4.06 -17.81 15.68
N PRO A 125 -4.52 -16.72 15.04
CA PRO A 125 -3.69 -15.58 14.64
C PRO A 125 -3.36 -14.60 15.77
N ASN A 126 -4.00 -14.70 16.94
CA ASN A 126 -3.69 -13.89 18.13
C ASN A 126 -3.41 -12.38 17.84
N PRO A 127 -4.37 -11.67 17.22
CA PRO A 127 -4.17 -10.28 16.80
C PRO A 127 -3.83 -9.36 17.98
N GLN A 128 -2.89 -8.43 17.76
CA GLN A 128 -2.52 -7.37 18.69
C GLN A 128 -2.59 -6.00 18.03
N GLY A 129 -2.75 -4.95 18.84
CA GLY A 129 -3.10 -3.60 18.40
C GLY A 129 -4.58 -3.32 18.59
N THR A 130 -5.21 -2.42 17.84
CA THR A 130 -4.70 -1.62 16.71
C THR A 130 -3.92 -0.38 17.15
N TRP A 131 -3.12 0.23 16.28
CA TRP A 131 -2.29 1.41 16.58
C TRP A 131 -2.35 2.49 15.49
N TYR A 132 -2.03 3.72 15.88
CA TYR A 132 -1.75 4.83 14.96
C TYR A 132 -0.24 4.95 14.73
N ILE A 133 0.14 5.56 13.60
CA ILE A 133 1.53 5.93 13.30
C ILE A 133 1.67 7.43 13.57
N GLY A 134 2.27 7.79 14.71
CA GLY A 134 2.35 9.16 15.18
C GLY A 134 1.00 9.86 15.12
N ASN A 135 1.02 11.12 14.68
CA ASN A 135 -0.18 11.91 14.34
C ASN A 135 -0.32 12.11 12.83
N GLN A 136 0.17 11.14 12.04
CA GLN A 136 0.19 11.22 10.59
C GLN A 136 -1.22 11.05 9.99
N SER A 137 -1.41 11.62 8.80
CA SER A 137 -2.64 11.38 8.03
C SER A 137 -2.81 9.89 7.71
N LEU A 138 -4.01 9.37 7.90
CA LEU A 138 -4.35 7.99 7.51
C LEU A 138 -4.19 7.77 6.00
N TYR A 139 -4.29 8.83 5.18
CA TYR A 139 -4.00 8.73 3.75
C TYR A 139 -2.52 8.48 3.44
N SER A 140 -1.60 8.65 4.39
CA SER A 140 -0.15 8.55 4.15
C SER A 140 0.50 7.31 4.76
N VAL A 141 -0.21 6.50 5.55
CA VAL A 141 0.43 5.46 6.39
C VAL A 141 -0.02 4.03 6.14
N ASN A 142 -1.16 3.78 5.47
CA ASN A 142 -1.83 2.47 5.51
C ASN A 142 -2.07 1.76 4.16
N GLY A 143 -1.16 1.92 3.19
CA GLY A 143 -1.24 1.29 1.86
C GLY A 143 -0.24 0.16 1.64
N TYR A 144 0.99 0.30 2.15
CA TYR A 144 2.06 -0.67 1.98
C TYR A 144 2.99 -0.70 3.20
N MET A 145 3.75 -1.79 3.31
CA MET A 145 4.71 -2.03 4.38
C MET A 145 5.91 -2.81 3.88
N PHE A 146 7.07 -2.60 4.48
CA PHE A 146 8.25 -3.44 4.25
C PHE A 146 9.24 -3.39 5.41
N GLU A 147 10.11 -4.39 5.52
CA GLU A 147 11.19 -4.40 6.50
C GLU A 147 12.30 -3.40 6.14
N ILE A 148 12.83 -2.70 7.14
CA ILE A 148 14.04 -1.90 7.08
C ILE A 148 15.18 -2.71 7.69
N PRO A 149 16.35 -2.84 7.01
CA PRO A 149 17.47 -3.60 7.56
C PRO A 149 17.89 -3.11 8.93
N ALA A 150 18.05 -4.04 9.87
CA ALA A 150 18.33 -3.71 11.28
C ALA A 150 19.55 -2.80 11.45
N SER A 151 20.64 -3.09 10.73
CA SER A 151 21.87 -2.28 10.79
C SER A 151 21.67 -0.83 10.35
N TRP A 152 20.71 -0.57 9.46
CA TRP A 152 20.35 0.78 9.06
C TRP A 152 19.37 1.41 10.07
N ALA A 153 18.32 0.69 10.44
CA ALA A 153 17.29 1.16 11.37
C ALA A 153 17.86 1.53 12.75
N ASP A 154 18.80 0.74 13.28
CA ASP A 154 19.45 0.99 14.57
C ASP A 154 20.17 2.34 14.59
N VAL A 155 20.81 2.70 13.48
CA VAL A 155 21.63 3.92 13.37
C VAL A 155 20.78 5.14 13.02
N TYR A 156 19.82 4.99 12.11
CA TYR A 156 19.14 6.11 11.46
C TYR A 156 17.65 6.24 11.77
N ALA A 157 17.03 5.23 12.37
CA ALA A 157 15.60 5.23 12.70
C ALA A 157 15.31 4.82 14.16
N SER A 158 16.34 4.83 15.02
CA SER A 158 16.25 4.43 16.44
C SER A 158 15.64 3.04 16.64
N GLY A 159 16.06 2.06 15.84
CA GLY A 159 15.59 0.67 15.95
C GLY A 159 14.18 0.44 15.43
N ARG A 160 13.64 1.34 14.61
CA ARG A 160 12.35 1.17 13.94
C ARG A 160 12.51 0.35 12.66
N TYR A 161 12.22 -0.95 12.76
CA TYR A 161 12.51 -1.94 11.72
C TYR A 161 11.41 -2.10 10.66
N LEU A 162 10.25 -1.47 10.84
CA LEU A 162 9.16 -1.53 9.86
C LEU A 162 9.00 -0.17 9.20
N ALA A 163 8.91 -0.20 7.88
CA ALA A 163 8.45 0.91 7.06
C ALA A 163 6.95 0.73 6.79
N THR A 164 6.21 1.83 6.82
CA THR A 164 4.82 1.90 6.37
C THR A 164 4.59 3.19 5.61
N GLY A 165 3.65 3.16 4.67
CA GLY A 165 3.30 4.32 3.89
C GLY A 165 2.05 4.08 3.07
N ARG A 166 1.61 5.10 2.36
CA ARG A 166 0.52 5.03 1.40
C ARG A 166 0.70 6.10 0.35
N PHE A 167 0.21 5.78 -0.84
CA PHE A 167 -0.07 6.76 -1.86
C PHE A 167 -1.58 6.79 -2.13
N ARG A 168 -2.13 7.99 -2.28
CA ARG A 168 -3.49 8.25 -2.73
C ARG A 168 -3.42 9.29 -3.83
N ASP A 169 -4.06 8.96 -4.95
CA ASP A 169 -4.24 9.79 -6.13
C ASP A 169 -4.83 11.17 -5.79
N GLY A 170 -4.67 12.10 -6.73
CA GLY A 170 -5.03 13.50 -6.48
C GLY A 170 -4.10 14.20 -5.49
N GLY A 171 -3.04 13.54 -4.99
CA GLY A 171 -2.02 14.10 -4.10
C GLY A 171 -2.42 14.20 -2.64
N TRP A 172 -3.49 13.52 -2.23
CA TRP A 172 -4.08 13.66 -0.90
C TRP A 172 -3.17 13.09 0.18
N SER A 173 -2.44 12.01 -0.11
CA SER A 173 -1.43 11.41 0.77
C SER A 173 -0.08 12.13 0.75
N GLY A 174 0.04 13.19 -0.06
CA GLY A 174 1.30 13.78 -0.50
C GLY A 174 1.48 13.61 -2.02
N LYS A 175 2.10 14.60 -2.67
CA LYS A 175 2.43 14.59 -4.10
C LYS A 175 3.63 13.68 -4.44
N GLY A 176 3.59 12.45 -3.96
CA GLY A 176 4.64 11.42 -4.03
C GLY A 176 4.44 10.36 -2.95
N PRO A 177 5.18 9.22 -2.97
CA PRO A 177 5.05 8.19 -1.95
C PRO A 177 5.47 8.73 -0.56
N ALA A 178 4.77 8.30 0.48
CA ALA A 178 5.10 8.61 1.87
C ALA A 178 5.79 7.42 2.55
N LEU A 179 6.66 7.66 3.52
CA LEU A 179 7.38 6.61 4.21
C LEU A 179 7.71 6.99 5.66
N PHE A 180 7.30 6.12 6.58
CA PHE A 180 7.51 6.26 8.01
C PHE A 180 8.11 4.96 8.55
N ALA A 181 9.22 5.07 9.29
CA ALA A 181 9.73 3.95 10.07
C ALA A 181 9.02 3.92 11.43
N TYR A 182 8.64 2.75 11.92
CA TYR A 182 8.03 2.57 13.24
C TYR A 182 8.41 1.23 13.90
N CYS A 183 8.09 1.10 15.19
CA CYS A 183 8.25 -0.12 15.97
C CYS A 183 6.99 -0.35 16.83
N PRO A 184 6.26 -1.47 16.65
CA PRO A 184 5.00 -1.71 17.37
C PRO A 184 5.16 -2.33 18.77
N TRP A 185 6.37 -2.65 19.21
CA TRP A 185 6.66 -3.11 20.57
C TRP A 185 7.45 -2.08 21.36
N ILE A 186 7.26 -2.08 22.69
CA ILE A 186 7.73 -1.00 23.57
C ILE A 186 8.97 -1.36 24.41
N ASP A 187 9.41 -2.61 24.39
CA ASP A 187 10.56 -3.08 25.15
C ASP A 187 11.34 -4.19 24.43
N GLU A 188 12.50 -4.54 24.97
CA GLU A 188 13.37 -5.60 24.43
C GLU A 188 12.73 -7.01 24.48
N SER A 189 11.66 -7.18 25.28
CA SER A 189 10.91 -8.44 25.37
C SER A 189 9.81 -8.54 24.31
N GLY A 190 9.68 -7.55 23.44
CA GLY A 190 8.70 -7.54 22.36
C GLY A 190 7.27 -7.30 22.84
N THR A 191 7.06 -6.69 24.01
CA THR A 191 5.72 -6.37 24.51
C THR A 191 5.01 -5.45 23.52
N PRO A 192 3.82 -5.81 23.00
CA PRO A 192 3.06 -4.94 22.10
C PRO A 192 2.72 -3.63 22.78
N ALA A 193 2.73 -2.54 22.03
CA ALA A 193 2.14 -1.29 22.49
C ALA A 193 0.64 -1.49 22.80
N PRO A 194 0.06 -0.75 23.76
CA PRO A 194 -1.38 -0.81 24.02
C PRO A 194 -2.21 -0.44 22.80
N SER A 195 -3.38 -1.07 22.63
CA SER A 195 -4.34 -0.71 21.59
C SER A 195 -4.72 0.78 21.67
N GLY A 196 -4.85 1.43 20.53
CA GLY A 196 -5.09 2.87 20.40
C GLY A 196 -3.85 3.75 20.60
N ALA A 197 -2.68 3.17 20.88
CA ALA A 197 -1.46 3.96 21.02
C ALA A 197 -1.08 4.64 19.69
N HIS A 198 -0.54 5.85 19.82
CA HIS A 198 0.18 6.53 18.75
C HIS A 198 1.64 6.10 18.84
N LEU A 199 2.08 5.26 17.91
CA LEU A 199 3.44 4.74 17.88
C LEU A 199 4.40 5.82 17.44
N GLU A 200 5.51 5.95 18.16
CA GLU A 200 6.61 6.84 17.77
C GLU A 200 7.20 6.41 16.42
N GLU A 201 7.32 7.38 15.51
CA GLU A 201 7.79 7.17 14.15
C GLU A 201 9.05 7.98 13.80
N THR A 202 9.69 7.61 12.70
CA THR A 202 10.66 8.47 12.02
C THR A 202 10.15 8.74 10.61
N VAL A 203 9.92 10.01 10.29
CA VAL A 203 9.52 10.42 8.94
C VAL A 203 10.73 10.28 8.01
N LEU A 204 10.64 9.34 7.06
CA LEU A 204 11.70 9.10 6.08
C LEU A 204 11.44 9.83 4.77
N LEU A 205 10.18 9.89 4.34
CA LEU A 205 9.75 10.56 3.11
C LEU A 205 8.33 11.10 3.29
N LEU A 206 8.13 12.39 3.04
CA LEU A 206 6.81 13.01 3.07
C LEU A 206 6.78 14.22 2.14
N TYR A 207 6.03 14.10 1.05
CA TYR A 207 5.77 15.18 0.10
C TYR A 207 4.58 16.02 0.54
N GLU A 208 4.51 17.26 0.06
CA GLU A 208 3.40 18.17 0.38
C GLU A 208 2.07 17.63 -0.15
N SER A 209 1.00 17.71 0.65
CA SER A 209 -0.34 17.28 0.22
C SER A 209 -1.02 18.35 -0.63
N SER A 210 -1.81 17.93 -1.61
CA SER A 210 -2.69 18.86 -2.36
C SER A 210 -3.79 19.46 -1.49
N LEU A 211 -4.11 18.86 -0.34
CA LEU A 211 -5.05 19.40 0.63
C LEU A 211 -4.55 20.69 1.30
N ASN A 212 -3.24 20.94 1.23
CA ASN A 212 -2.61 22.13 1.83
C ASN A 212 -2.29 23.22 0.79
N THR A 213 -2.25 22.87 -0.50
CA THR A 213 -1.86 23.79 -1.58
C THR A 213 -2.28 23.27 -2.96
N ASP A 214 -2.71 24.18 -3.84
CA ASP A 214 -3.02 23.89 -5.24
C ASP A 214 -1.78 23.80 -6.15
N ASP A 215 -0.60 24.14 -5.61
CA ASP A 215 0.68 23.95 -6.27
C ASP A 215 1.01 22.46 -6.33
N VAL A 216 1.25 21.95 -7.54
CA VAL A 216 1.50 20.54 -7.81
C VAL A 216 2.97 20.22 -8.13
N VAL A 217 3.83 21.25 -8.18
CA VAL A 217 5.24 21.13 -8.59
C VAL A 217 6.17 21.33 -7.40
N GLU A 218 5.90 22.31 -6.55
CA GLU A 218 6.75 22.54 -5.39
C GLU A 218 6.54 21.44 -4.34
N ARG A 219 7.65 20.95 -3.79
CA ARG A 219 7.69 19.91 -2.75
C ARG A 219 6.93 18.63 -3.15
N SER A 220 6.91 18.32 -4.45
CA SER A 220 6.40 17.07 -5.01
C SER A 220 7.54 16.14 -5.44
N LEU A 221 7.19 14.91 -5.78
CA LEU A 221 8.06 14.05 -6.57
C LEU A 221 8.35 14.75 -7.92
N ASN A 222 9.58 14.60 -8.42
CA ASN A 222 9.93 15.17 -9.70
C ASN A 222 9.08 14.56 -10.82
N GLY A 223 8.43 15.41 -11.62
CA GLY A 223 7.49 15.00 -12.66
C GLY A 223 6.18 14.43 -12.12
N TYR A 224 5.82 14.70 -10.86
CA TYR A 224 4.56 14.29 -10.26
C TYR A 224 3.35 14.67 -11.12
N GLN A 225 2.41 13.74 -11.23
CA GLN A 225 1.07 13.98 -11.80
C GLN A 225 0.02 13.39 -10.85
N HIS A 226 -1.19 13.95 -10.82
CA HIS A 226 -2.24 13.44 -9.93
C HIS A 226 -2.63 11.97 -10.18
N ALA A 227 -2.39 11.49 -11.41
CA ALA A 227 -2.59 10.14 -11.90
C ALA A 227 -1.50 9.14 -11.48
N ASP A 228 -0.41 9.60 -10.84
CA ASP A 228 0.61 8.70 -10.33
C ASP A 228 0.00 7.74 -9.32
N GLU A 229 0.59 6.55 -9.16
CA GLU A 229 0.13 5.54 -8.22
C GLU A 229 1.36 4.78 -7.69
N TRP A 230 1.45 4.57 -6.38
CA TRP A 230 2.52 3.77 -5.76
C TRP A 230 1.91 2.81 -4.73
N GLU A 231 1.83 1.53 -5.08
CA GLU A 231 1.09 0.51 -4.31
C GLU A 231 2.01 -0.39 -3.48
N GLY A 232 3.33 -0.21 -3.57
CA GLY A 232 4.26 -1.01 -2.80
C GLY A 232 5.66 -0.43 -2.76
N GLY A 233 6.44 -0.93 -1.80
CA GLY A 233 7.86 -0.65 -1.72
C GLY A 233 8.63 -1.80 -1.11
N ALA A 234 9.94 -1.78 -1.32
CA ALA A 234 10.86 -2.74 -0.71
C ALA A 234 12.22 -2.09 -0.48
N TRP A 235 12.87 -2.47 0.62
CA TRP A 235 14.28 -2.25 0.78
C TRP A 235 15.04 -3.34 0.04
N ILE A 236 15.83 -2.97 -0.97
CA ILE A 236 16.62 -3.89 -1.77
C ILE A 236 18.10 -3.74 -1.44
N THR A 237 18.78 -4.87 -1.29
CA THR A 237 20.23 -4.92 -1.04
C THR A 237 20.88 -5.83 -2.08
N THR A 238 21.89 -5.33 -2.78
CA THR A 238 22.68 -6.12 -3.73
C THR A 238 23.62 -7.07 -2.99
N THR A 239 24.10 -8.10 -3.68
CA THR A 239 25.14 -9.01 -3.15
C THR A 239 26.45 -8.30 -2.79
N THR A 240 26.69 -7.12 -3.37
CA THR A 240 27.85 -6.27 -3.04
C THR A 240 27.56 -5.27 -1.91
N GLY A 241 26.40 -5.36 -1.25
CA GLY A 241 26.03 -4.52 -0.10
C GLY A 241 25.48 -3.13 -0.44
N LYS A 242 25.21 -2.81 -1.73
CA LYS A 242 24.54 -1.56 -2.08
C LYS A 242 23.06 -1.67 -1.75
N SER A 243 22.48 -0.62 -1.18
CA SER A 243 21.08 -0.62 -0.75
C SER A 243 20.30 0.51 -1.40
N ALA A 244 19.02 0.28 -1.64
CA ALA A 244 18.06 1.30 -2.08
C ALA A 244 16.66 0.96 -1.56
N VAL A 245 15.82 1.98 -1.43
CA VAL A 245 14.37 1.80 -1.34
C VAL A 245 13.81 1.90 -2.75
N LEU A 246 13.03 0.90 -3.16
CA LEU A 246 12.30 0.88 -4.42
C LEU A 246 10.82 1.02 -4.12
N PHE A 247 10.14 1.93 -4.82
CA PHE A 247 8.68 1.99 -4.88
C PHE A 247 8.22 1.45 -6.24
N ALA A 248 7.13 0.70 -6.24
CA ALA A 248 6.52 0.12 -7.43
C ALA A 248 5.11 0.68 -7.62
N GLY A 249 4.75 0.97 -8.87
CA GLY A 249 3.47 1.59 -9.18
C GLY A 249 3.38 2.06 -10.63
N THR A 250 2.37 2.87 -10.91
CA THR A 250 2.06 3.42 -12.23
C THR A 250 2.43 4.91 -12.25
N LYS A 251 3.07 5.37 -13.33
CA LYS A 251 3.48 6.76 -13.47
C LYS A 251 2.73 7.42 -14.62
N GLY A 252 2.09 8.56 -14.35
CA GLY A 252 1.58 9.44 -15.40
C GLY A 252 2.73 10.03 -16.20
N THR A 253 2.70 9.88 -17.53
CA THR A 253 3.79 10.31 -18.43
C THR A 253 3.33 11.23 -19.55
N GLY A 254 2.03 11.52 -19.64
CA GLY A 254 1.47 12.39 -20.66
C GLY A 254 1.90 13.84 -20.47
N GLU A 255 1.83 14.62 -21.55
CA GLU A 255 2.03 16.08 -21.50
C GLU A 255 0.91 16.79 -20.72
N LYS A 256 -0.23 16.11 -20.53
CA LYS A 256 -1.39 16.55 -19.76
C LYS A 256 -1.87 15.43 -18.84
N TYR A 257 -2.55 15.80 -17.77
CA TYR A 257 -3.29 14.90 -16.88
C TYR A 257 -4.57 15.58 -16.42
N TRP A 258 -5.62 14.81 -16.20
CA TRP A 258 -6.95 15.36 -15.93
C TRP A 258 -7.77 14.44 -15.03
N TYR A 259 -8.69 15.03 -14.29
CA TYR A 259 -9.77 14.30 -13.67
C TYR A 259 -10.89 14.08 -14.69
N GLY A 260 -11.17 12.82 -14.99
CA GLY A 260 -12.19 12.45 -15.96
C GLY A 260 -12.04 11.03 -16.42
N TYR A 261 -12.19 10.80 -17.71
CA TYR A 261 -12.27 9.47 -18.31
C TYR A 261 -11.12 9.21 -19.27
N LEU A 262 -10.88 7.93 -19.57
CA LEU A 262 -10.01 7.54 -20.67
C LEU A 262 -10.66 7.97 -21.99
N ASN A 263 -9.96 8.79 -22.78
CA ASN A 263 -10.45 9.20 -24.08
C ASN A 263 -10.43 8.00 -25.06
N PRO A 264 -11.58 7.63 -25.65
CA PRO A 264 -11.69 6.40 -26.45
C PRO A 264 -11.01 6.52 -27.82
N THR A 265 -10.70 7.74 -28.28
CA THR A 265 -10.04 7.97 -29.57
C THR A 265 -8.53 8.00 -29.43
N ASN A 266 -8.02 8.69 -28.41
CA ASN A 266 -6.59 8.82 -28.17
C ASN A 266 -6.32 9.09 -26.67
N PRO A 267 -5.54 8.25 -25.97
CA PRO A 267 -5.24 8.45 -24.56
C PRO A 267 -4.41 9.70 -24.24
N GLU A 268 -3.89 10.42 -25.23
CA GLU A 268 -3.19 11.71 -25.05
C GLU A 268 -4.13 12.92 -25.01
N TYR A 269 -5.42 12.75 -25.33
CA TYR A 269 -6.39 13.84 -25.35
C TYR A 269 -7.24 13.85 -24.09
N PRO A 270 -7.39 15.00 -23.42
CA PRO A 270 -8.27 15.12 -22.28
C PRO A 270 -9.70 14.68 -22.61
N CYS A 271 -10.33 14.05 -21.62
CA CYS A 271 -11.76 13.80 -21.59
C CYS A 271 -12.20 14.07 -20.16
N VAL A 272 -12.42 15.34 -19.85
CA VAL A 272 -12.63 15.78 -18.46
C VAL A 272 -14.04 15.44 -18.00
N ASP A 273 -14.19 15.20 -16.70
CA ASP A 273 -15.53 15.18 -16.10
C ASP A 273 -16.03 16.63 -15.96
N THR A 274 -16.90 17.03 -16.88
CA THR A 274 -17.36 18.43 -17.02
C THR A 274 -18.09 18.95 -15.79
N GLU A 275 -18.61 18.07 -14.92
CA GLU A 275 -19.26 18.47 -13.67
C GLU A 275 -18.28 19.12 -12.67
N PHE A 276 -16.98 18.86 -12.82
CA PHE A 276 -15.94 19.36 -11.90
C PHE A 276 -15.18 20.57 -12.41
N VAL A 277 -15.37 21.01 -13.67
CA VAL A 277 -14.63 22.11 -14.30
C VAL A 277 -14.66 23.40 -13.47
N GLU A 278 -15.79 23.69 -12.83
CA GLU A 278 -15.96 24.88 -11.99
C GLU A 278 -15.62 24.66 -10.49
N GLN A 279 -15.24 23.43 -10.10
CA GLN A 279 -14.99 23.07 -8.70
C GLN A 279 -13.49 23.10 -8.36
N PHE A 280 -12.63 22.67 -9.28
CA PHE A 280 -11.17 22.71 -9.15
C PHE A 280 -10.51 22.66 -10.54
N ILE A 281 -9.17 22.78 -10.59
CA ILE A 281 -8.41 22.67 -11.84
C ILE A 281 -8.45 21.21 -12.32
N VAL A 282 -9.43 20.87 -13.17
CA VAL A 282 -9.67 19.49 -13.63
C VAL A 282 -8.64 18.97 -14.62
N CYS A 283 -7.91 19.82 -15.32
CA CYS A 283 -6.89 19.43 -16.29
C CYS A 283 -5.66 20.30 -16.10
N ARG A 284 -4.49 19.67 -16.11
CA ARG A 284 -3.19 20.34 -16.01
C ARG A 284 -2.24 19.84 -17.09
N GLN A 285 -1.34 20.72 -17.52
CA GLN A 285 -0.13 20.35 -18.23
C GLN A 285 0.86 19.67 -17.27
N ALA A 286 1.83 18.95 -17.80
CA ALA A 286 2.86 18.24 -17.03
C ALA A 286 3.70 19.16 -16.13
N ASP A 287 3.77 20.45 -16.45
CA ASP A 287 4.43 21.47 -15.61
C ASP A 287 3.52 22.02 -14.48
N GLY A 288 2.32 21.46 -14.33
CA GLY A 288 1.35 21.83 -13.29
C GLY A 288 0.43 23.00 -13.65
N THR A 289 0.66 23.70 -14.75
CA THR A 289 -0.23 24.79 -15.19
C THR A 289 -1.59 24.26 -15.68
N PRO A 290 -2.70 25.01 -15.52
CA PRO A 290 -4.00 24.59 -16.04
C PRO A 290 -3.97 24.34 -17.55
N CYS A 291 -4.72 23.35 -18.02
CA CYS A 291 -4.97 23.18 -19.44
C CYS A 291 -5.76 24.38 -20.02
N PRO A 292 -5.60 24.69 -21.32
CA PRO A 292 -6.40 25.70 -21.99
C PRO A 292 -7.89 25.31 -22.06
N GLU A 293 -8.76 26.29 -22.28
CA GLU A 293 -10.22 26.12 -22.21
C GLU A 293 -10.76 25.08 -23.21
N GLU A 294 -10.15 24.96 -24.39
CA GLU A 294 -10.51 23.96 -25.39
C GLU A 294 -10.35 22.50 -24.93
N ASP A 295 -9.47 22.24 -23.94
CA ASP A 295 -9.25 20.92 -23.37
C ASP A 295 -10.26 20.58 -22.25
N LEU A 296 -11.06 21.56 -21.79
CA LEU A 296 -12.01 21.39 -20.68
C LEU A 296 -13.35 20.84 -21.18
N THR A 297 -13.32 19.83 -22.05
CA THR A 297 -14.49 19.21 -22.65
C THR A 297 -14.56 17.71 -22.37
N GLY A 298 -15.78 17.20 -22.24
CA GLY A 298 -16.04 15.75 -22.20
C GLY A 298 -15.90 15.12 -23.58
N CYS A 299 -15.89 13.79 -23.63
CA CYS A 299 -15.80 13.03 -24.88
C CYS A 299 -16.96 12.02 -25.00
N GLU A 300 -17.42 11.75 -26.21
CA GLU A 300 -18.45 10.72 -26.41
C GLU A 300 -17.85 9.32 -26.34
N GLY A 301 -18.58 8.37 -25.74
CA GLY A 301 -18.20 6.95 -25.73
C GLY A 301 -17.07 6.57 -24.76
N HIS A 302 -16.77 7.42 -23.78
CA HIS A 302 -15.91 7.02 -22.66
C HIS A 302 -16.55 5.88 -21.85
N SER A 303 -15.72 5.13 -21.11
CA SER A 303 -16.20 4.15 -20.14
C SER A 303 -16.70 4.85 -18.87
N ASP A 304 -17.30 4.08 -17.96
CA ASP A 304 -17.72 4.58 -16.64
C ASP A 304 -16.54 4.69 -15.65
N TYR A 305 -15.32 4.34 -16.08
CA TYR A 305 -14.12 4.44 -15.24
C TYR A 305 -13.58 5.86 -15.26
N ARG A 306 -13.73 6.55 -14.13
CA ARG A 306 -13.24 7.92 -13.93
C ARG A 306 -12.21 8.01 -12.81
N GLY A 307 -11.31 8.96 -12.93
CA GLY A 307 -10.27 9.23 -11.95
C GLY A 307 -9.30 10.30 -12.43
N TRP A 308 -8.22 10.48 -11.68
CA TRP A 308 -7.03 11.18 -12.15
C TRP A 308 -6.18 10.31 -13.07
#